data_AF-A0ABD3A019-F1
#
_entry.id   AF-A0ABD3A019-F1
#
_cell.length_a   1.000
_cell.length_b   1.000
_cell.length_c   1.000
_cell.angle_alpha   90.00
_cell.angle_beta   90.00
_cell.angle_gamma   90.00
#
_symmetry.space_group_name_H-M   'P 1'
#
loop_
_entity.id
_entity.type
_entity.pdbx_description
1 polymer ?
#
loop_
_entity_poly.entity_id
_entity_poly.type
_entity_poly.pdbx_seq_one_letter_code
_entity_poly.pdbx_strand_id
1 'polypeptide(L)'
;MTALPYADADSSLRALAGGAEGFGRFSVGGLYGPVYYVTNLADDVPGSFRDGCRRREQLWIVFAVSGVIHLSSYLNVSSYKTIDGRGRRIKLLRLKDCEHIIMCNLEFEGSRGHDVDGIQIKPNSRHIWIDVAFVIMMTGS
;
A
#
# COMPACT_ATOMS: atom_id res chain seq x y z
N MET A 1 -8.39 -10.34 -24.09
CA MET A 1 -7.36 -9.40 -23.60
C MET A 1 -7.93 -8.71 -22.37
N THR A 2 -7.51 -9.13 -21.17
CA THR A 2 -7.89 -8.47 -19.92
C THR A 2 -7.18 -7.13 -19.83
N ALA A 3 -7.93 -6.04 -19.88
CA ALA A 3 -7.39 -4.71 -19.61
C ALA A 3 -6.71 -4.71 -18.24
N LEU A 4 -5.50 -4.14 -18.14
CA LEU A 4 -4.88 -3.92 -16.83
C LEU A 4 -5.87 -3.08 -16.00
N PRO A 5 -6.15 -3.44 -14.74
CA PRO A 5 -7.12 -2.73 -13.89
C PRO A 5 -6.74 -1.26 -13.60
N TYR A 6 -5.67 -0.78 -14.23
CA TYR A 6 -5.09 0.54 -14.10
C TYR A 6 -5.06 1.35 -15.41
N ALA A 7 -5.72 0.91 -16.49
CA ALA A 7 -5.77 1.69 -17.73
C ALA A 7 -6.43 3.07 -17.53
N ASP A 8 -7.43 3.15 -16.63
CA ASP A 8 -8.12 4.38 -16.24
C ASP A 8 -7.62 4.94 -14.89
N ALA A 9 -6.48 4.44 -14.41
CA ALA A 9 -6.03 4.77 -13.07
C ALA A 9 -5.77 6.27 -12.94
N ASP A 10 -5.17 6.93 -13.92
CA ASP A 10 -4.69 8.30 -13.74
C ASP A 10 -5.77 9.32 -13.32
N SER A 11 -7.02 9.19 -13.77
CA SER A 11 -8.11 10.10 -13.40
C SER A 11 -8.79 9.72 -12.08
N SER A 12 -9.08 8.43 -11.86
CA SER A 12 -9.72 7.94 -10.63
C SER A 12 -8.75 7.94 -9.43
N LEU A 13 -7.46 7.72 -9.68
CA LEU A 13 -6.38 7.78 -8.68
C LEU A 13 -6.14 9.21 -8.17
N ARG A 14 -6.11 10.21 -9.06
CA ARG A 14 -5.95 11.61 -8.65
C ARG A 14 -7.18 12.12 -7.91
N ALA A 15 -8.37 11.67 -8.30
CA ALA A 15 -9.60 11.95 -7.57
C ALA A 15 -9.58 11.36 -6.16
N LEU A 16 -9.03 10.15 -5.97
CA LEU A 16 -8.83 9.55 -4.64
C LEU A 16 -8.00 10.46 -3.73
N ALA A 17 -6.81 10.92 -4.17
CA ALA A 17 -5.98 11.81 -3.36
C ALA A 17 -6.70 13.13 -2.96
N GLY A 18 -7.64 13.61 -3.78
CA GLY A 18 -8.49 14.77 -3.47
C GLY A 18 -9.67 14.48 -2.53
N GLY A 19 -10.01 13.20 -2.30
CA GLY A 19 -11.10 12.75 -1.44
C GLY A 19 -10.68 12.40 0.00
N ALA A 20 -9.41 12.64 0.37
CA ALA A 20 -8.93 12.41 1.72
C ALA A 20 -9.62 13.38 2.71
N GLU A 21 -10.40 12.85 3.65
CA GLU A 21 -11.07 13.63 4.69
C GLU A 21 -10.43 13.44 6.07
N GLY A 22 -10.77 14.31 7.04
CA GLY A 22 -10.27 14.22 8.42
C GLY A 22 -8.77 14.46 8.57
N PHE A 23 -8.12 13.78 9.52
CA PHE A 23 -6.68 13.93 9.83
C PHE A 23 -5.75 13.51 8.67
N GLY A 24 -6.26 12.75 7.70
CA GLY A 24 -5.54 12.29 6.51
C GLY A 24 -5.59 13.27 5.32
N ARG A 25 -6.35 14.38 5.40
CA ARG A 25 -6.63 15.26 4.24
C ARG A 25 -5.41 15.90 3.57
N PHE A 26 -4.29 16.00 4.28
CA PHE A 26 -3.04 16.56 3.75
C PHE A 26 -2.12 15.49 3.14
N SER A 27 -2.56 14.23 3.10
CA SER A 27 -1.78 13.15 2.51
C SER A 27 -1.75 13.33 0.99
N VAL A 28 -0.56 13.62 0.46
CA VAL A 28 -0.35 13.78 -0.99
C VAL A 28 -0.03 12.42 -1.64
N GLY A 29 0.51 11.48 -0.87
CA GLY A 29 0.88 10.17 -1.37
C GLY A 29 1.89 10.25 -2.52
N GLY A 30 1.66 9.44 -3.53
CA GLY A 30 2.38 9.36 -4.79
C GLY A 30 1.89 10.28 -5.89
N LEU A 31 1.00 11.25 -5.61
CA LEU A 31 0.24 12.01 -6.62
C LEU A 31 1.11 12.65 -7.73
N TYR A 32 2.30 13.14 -7.40
CA TYR A 32 3.22 13.79 -8.36
C TYR A 32 4.41 12.90 -8.75
N GLY A 33 4.42 11.65 -8.30
CA GLY A 33 5.46 10.68 -8.62
C GLY A 33 5.10 9.81 -9.83
N PRO A 34 6.09 9.13 -10.43
CA PRO A 34 5.81 8.14 -11.45
C PRO A 34 5.08 6.92 -10.87
N VAL A 35 4.40 6.19 -11.77
CA VAL A 35 3.78 4.91 -11.44
C VAL A 35 4.86 3.83 -11.39
N TYR A 36 4.94 3.13 -10.26
CA TYR A 36 5.79 1.97 -10.05
C TYR A 36 4.95 0.70 -10.12
N TYR A 37 5.31 -0.19 -11.04
CA TYR A 37 4.64 -1.48 -11.22
C TYR A 37 5.38 -2.57 -10.44
N VAL A 38 4.69 -3.18 -9.47
CA VAL A 38 5.13 -4.42 -8.84
C VAL A 38 4.96 -5.55 -9.86
N THR A 39 6.07 -6.14 -10.29
CA THR A 39 6.14 -7.12 -11.37
C THR A 39 6.45 -8.53 -10.89
N ASN A 40 6.73 -8.71 -9.59
CA ASN A 40 6.98 -10.01 -8.99
C ASN A 40 6.53 -10.04 -7.51
N LEU A 41 6.33 -11.25 -6.98
CA LEU A 41 5.87 -11.49 -5.60
C LEU A 41 7.04 -11.79 -4.63
N ALA A 42 8.28 -11.77 -5.13
CA ALA A 42 9.45 -11.98 -4.29
C ALA A 42 9.62 -10.79 -3.33
N ASP A 43 10.23 -11.01 -2.17
CA ASP A 43 10.26 -10.00 -1.11
C ASP A 43 11.20 -8.83 -1.45
N ASP A 44 12.51 -9.05 -1.62
CA ASP A 44 13.53 -8.00 -1.70
C ASP A 44 14.37 -8.07 -2.98
N VAL A 45 13.71 -7.93 -4.14
CA VAL A 45 14.35 -7.92 -5.47
C VAL A 45 13.83 -6.75 -6.30
N PRO A 46 14.56 -6.28 -7.32
CA PRO A 46 14.07 -5.24 -8.22
C PRO A 46 12.69 -5.57 -8.79
N GLY A 47 11.78 -4.60 -8.81
CA GLY A 47 10.41 -4.81 -9.28
C GLY A 47 9.48 -5.44 -8.23
N SER A 48 9.96 -5.74 -7.02
CA SER A 48 9.11 -6.19 -5.93
C SER A 48 8.35 -5.04 -5.26
N PHE A 49 7.40 -5.39 -4.40
CA PHE A 49 6.68 -4.43 -3.58
C PHE A 49 7.60 -3.73 -2.56
N ARG A 50 8.54 -4.47 -1.94
CA ARG A 50 9.51 -3.89 -1.00
C ARG A 50 10.45 -2.90 -1.68
N ASP A 51 10.91 -3.21 -2.89
CA ASP A 51 11.74 -2.29 -3.69
C ASP A 51 11.01 -0.95 -3.88
N GLY A 52 9.75 -1.01 -4.36
CA GLY A 52 8.89 0.16 -4.52
C GLY A 52 8.69 0.97 -3.23
N CYS A 53 8.34 0.30 -2.13
CA CYS A 53 8.07 0.97 -0.85
C CYS A 53 9.29 1.63 -0.21
N ARG A 54 10.50 1.08 -0.40
CA ARG A 54 11.73 1.60 0.21
C ARG A 54 12.35 2.76 -0.56
N ARG A 55 12.05 2.91 -1.85
CA ARG A 55 12.57 4.01 -2.67
C ARG A 55 12.24 5.36 -2.05
N ARG A 56 13.22 6.27 -2.08
CA ARG A 56 13.09 7.63 -1.53
C ARG A 56 12.24 8.54 -2.42
N GLU A 57 12.19 8.24 -3.72
CA GLU A 57 11.38 8.99 -4.67
C GLU A 57 9.88 8.85 -4.37
N GLN A 58 9.11 9.87 -4.71
CA GLN A 58 7.66 9.83 -4.62
C GLN A 58 7.13 8.81 -5.63
N LEU A 59 6.26 7.89 -5.22
CA LEU A 59 5.79 6.82 -6.10
C LEU A 59 4.31 6.51 -5.93
N TRP A 60 3.68 6.21 -7.06
CA TRP A 60 2.38 5.56 -7.12
C TRP A 60 2.57 4.06 -7.39
N ILE A 61 2.43 3.22 -6.36
CA ILE A 61 2.67 1.78 -6.44
C ILE A 61 1.38 1.06 -6.84
N VAL A 62 1.46 0.31 -7.93
CA VAL A 62 0.39 -0.56 -8.46
C VAL A 62 0.91 -1.97 -8.74
N PHE A 63 0.02 -2.96 -8.88
CA PHE A 63 0.42 -4.36 -9.03
C PHE A 63 0.12 -4.90 -10.43
N ALA A 64 1.18 -5.23 -11.18
CA ALA A 64 1.07 -5.92 -12.48
C ALA A 64 0.90 -7.43 -12.32
N VAL A 65 1.29 -7.99 -11.16
CA VAL A 65 1.13 -9.41 -10.82
C VAL A 65 0.05 -9.63 -9.76
N SER A 66 -0.57 -10.81 -9.79
CA SER A 66 -1.56 -11.26 -8.80
C SER A 66 -1.01 -12.33 -7.86
N GLY A 67 -1.39 -12.26 -6.59
CA GLY A 67 -1.05 -13.27 -5.60
C GLY A 67 -0.91 -12.69 -4.20
N VAL A 68 -0.38 -13.52 -3.29
CA VAL A 68 -0.02 -13.12 -1.93
C VAL A 68 1.46 -12.73 -1.89
N ILE A 69 1.77 -11.57 -1.34
CA ILE A 69 3.15 -11.13 -1.14
C ILE A 69 3.61 -11.57 0.25
N HIS A 70 4.56 -12.50 0.27
CA HIS A 70 5.17 -12.99 1.50
C HIS A 70 6.37 -12.13 1.88
N LEU A 71 6.19 -11.28 2.88
CA LEU A 71 7.25 -10.45 3.42
C LEU A 71 8.02 -11.24 4.49
N SER A 72 9.34 -11.32 4.37
CA SER A 72 10.21 -12.00 5.35
C SER A 72 10.28 -11.27 6.70
N SER A 73 9.97 -9.98 6.69
CA SER A 73 9.95 -9.09 7.85
C SER A 73 8.97 -7.94 7.63
N TYR A 74 8.72 -7.15 8.67
CA TYR A 74 8.06 -5.84 8.54
C TYR A 74 8.68 -5.02 7.39
N LEU A 75 7.82 -4.49 6.52
CA LEU A 75 8.20 -3.59 5.44
C LEU A 75 8.06 -2.15 5.89
N ASN A 76 9.19 -1.45 6.03
CA ASN A 76 9.21 -0.01 6.25
C ASN A 76 8.91 0.72 4.93
N VAL A 77 7.88 1.56 4.93
CA VAL A 77 7.49 2.38 3.78
C VAL A 77 8.09 3.78 3.94
N SER A 78 8.80 4.25 2.90
CA SER A 78 9.32 5.62 2.83
C SER A 78 8.19 6.63 2.57
N SER A 79 8.40 7.91 2.88
CA SER A 79 7.41 8.98 2.64
C SER A 79 6.97 9.11 1.17
N TYR A 80 5.84 9.80 0.95
CA TYR A 80 5.29 10.14 -0.37
C TYR A 80 4.98 8.90 -1.23
N LYS A 81 4.13 8.03 -0.71
CA LYS A 81 3.70 6.81 -1.40
C LYS A 81 2.19 6.76 -1.49
N THR A 82 1.69 6.45 -2.68
CA THR A 82 0.36 5.85 -2.79
C THR A 82 0.54 4.38 -3.09
N ILE A 83 -0.14 3.51 -2.35
CA ILE A 83 -0.19 2.07 -2.59
C ILE A 83 -1.63 1.73 -2.94
N ASP A 84 -1.87 1.42 -4.21
CA ASP A 84 -3.16 0.94 -4.69
C ASP A 84 -3.12 -0.58 -4.83
N GLY A 85 -3.81 -1.27 -3.91
CA GLY A 85 -3.81 -2.72 -3.77
C GLY A 85 -4.91 -3.48 -4.47
N ARG A 86 -5.70 -2.88 -5.38
CA ARG A 86 -6.90 -3.51 -5.96
C ARG A 86 -6.70 -5.00 -6.29
N GLY A 87 -7.38 -5.87 -5.53
CA GLY A 87 -7.35 -7.33 -5.69
C GLY A 87 -6.06 -8.00 -5.19
N ARG A 88 -5.38 -7.44 -4.20
CA ARG A 88 -4.10 -7.94 -3.67
C ARG A 88 -4.12 -8.07 -2.15
N ARG A 89 -3.52 -9.15 -1.66
CA ARG A 89 -3.37 -9.48 -0.24
C ARG A 89 -1.93 -9.27 0.23
N ILE A 90 -1.77 -8.52 1.32
CA ILE A 90 -0.48 -8.18 1.92
C ILE A 90 -0.52 -8.58 3.40
N LYS A 91 0.57 -9.17 3.92
CA LYS A 91 0.59 -9.67 5.30
C LYS A 91 1.00 -8.63 6.34
N LEU A 92 2.10 -7.90 6.13
CA LEU A 92 2.75 -7.13 7.20
C LEU A 92 3.33 -5.80 6.71
N LEU A 93 2.72 -4.68 7.08
CA LEU A 93 3.23 -3.34 6.76
C LEU A 93 3.64 -2.56 8.02
N ARG A 94 4.71 -1.77 7.91
CA ARG A 94 5.16 -0.88 8.99
C ARG A 94 5.41 0.53 8.46
N LEU A 95 4.71 1.49 9.04
CA LEU A 95 4.90 2.91 8.84
C LEU A 95 5.70 3.45 10.02
N LYS A 96 6.96 3.85 9.77
CA LYS A 96 7.86 4.37 10.79
C LYS A 96 8.63 5.55 10.21
N ASP A 97 8.58 6.68 10.91
CA ASP A 97 9.28 7.92 10.53
C ASP A 97 8.95 8.34 9.07
N CYS A 98 7.69 8.18 8.66
CA CYS A 98 7.23 8.45 7.31
C CYS A 98 5.99 9.36 7.27
N GLU A 99 5.83 10.10 6.17
CA GLU A 99 4.68 10.98 5.97
C GLU A 99 4.14 10.97 4.54
N HIS A 100 2.92 11.48 4.39
CA HIS A 100 2.19 11.54 3.11
C HIS A 100 2.06 10.16 2.48
N ILE A 101 1.40 9.25 3.20
CA ILE A 101 1.13 7.90 2.74
C ILE A 101 -0.36 7.76 2.45
N ILE A 102 -0.69 7.23 1.28
CA ILE A 102 -2.04 6.84 0.91
C ILE A 102 -2.03 5.33 0.66
N MET A 103 -2.90 4.60 1.34
CA MET A 103 -3.11 3.16 1.11
C MET A 103 -4.57 2.94 0.77
N CYS A 104 -4.83 2.38 -0.41
CA CYS A 104 -6.19 2.12 -0.90
C CYS A 104 -6.31 0.68 -1.36
N ASN A 105 -7.48 0.08 -1.15
CA ASN A 105 -7.84 -1.23 -1.69
C ASN A 105 -6.87 -2.38 -1.34
N LEU A 106 -6.16 -2.28 -0.22
CA LEU A 106 -5.30 -3.35 0.29
C LEU A 106 -6.12 -4.34 1.10
N GLU A 107 -5.99 -5.62 0.79
CA GLU A 107 -6.47 -6.69 1.68
C GLU A 107 -5.33 -7.13 2.59
N PHE A 108 -5.62 -7.36 3.87
CA PHE A 108 -4.65 -7.90 4.82
C PHE A 108 -4.99 -9.34 5.18
N GLU A 109 -4.03 -10.24 5.05
CA GLU A 109 -4.18 -11.62 5.53
C GLU A 109 -3.73 -11.68 7.00
N GLY A 110 -4.68 -11.82 7.91
CA GLY A 110 -4.39 -12.01 9.32
C GLY A 110 -3.71 -13.36 9.57
N SER A 111 -2.57 -13.35 10.26
CA SER A 111 -1.95 -14.57 10.78
C SER A 111 -2.56 -14.96 12.13
N ARG A 112 -2.78 -16.27 12.37
CA ARG A 112 -3.18 -16.78 13.68
C ARG A 112 -1.99 -16.72 14.64
N GLY A 113 -2.09 -15.92 15.70
CA GLY A 113 -1.06 -15.80 16.74
C GLY A 113 -1.24 -14.54 17.59
N HIS A 114 -0.67 -14.53 18.79
CA HIS A 114 -0.56 -13.31 19.61
C HIS A 114 0.51 -12.42 18.95
N ASP A 115 0.17 -11.16 18.63
CA ASP A 115 1.07 -10.11 18.08
C ASP A 115 1.42 -10.16 16.58
N VAL A 116 0.42 -10.09 15.70
CA VAL A 116 0.64 -9.86 14.26
C VAL A 116 -0.34 -8.82 13.70
N ASP A 117 -0.11 -7.54 14.03
CA ASP A 117 -0.81 -6.43 13.38
C ASP A 117 -0.48 -6.42 11.88
N GLY A 118 -1.49 -6.47 11.02
CA GLY A 118 -1.31 -6.35 9.57
C GLY A 118 -0.69 -5.00 9.15
N ILE A 119 -0.89 -3.96 9.96
CA ILE A 119 -0.32 -2.62 9.80
C ILE A 119 0.17 -2.10 11.16
N GLN A 120 1.45 -1.72 11.24
CA GLN A 120 1.98 -1.00 12.40
C GLN A 120 2.32 0.44 12.05
N ILE A 121 1.71 1.40 12.75
CA ILE A 121 2.09 2.82 12.68
C ILE A 121 2.90 3.16 13.93
N LYS A 122 4.17 3.54 13.73
CA LYS A 122 5.09 3.93 14.81
C LYS A 122 5.06 5.45 15.04
N PRO A 123 5.49 5.92 16.22
CA PRO A 123 5.61 7.35 16.52
C PRO A 123 6.36 8.12 15.43
N ASN A 124 6.08 9.42 15.31
CA ASN A 124 6.60 10.34 14.29
C ASN A 124 6.10 10.14 12.86
N SER A 125 5.24 9.16 12.60
CA SER A 125 4.58 9.02 11.29
C SER A 125 3.34 9.94 11.21
N ARG A 126 3.17 10.70 10.13
CA ARG A 126 2.12 11.76 10.00
C ARG A 126 1.53 11.80 8.60
N HIS A 127 0.34 12.40 8.43
CA HIS A 127 -0.34 12.49 7.12
C HIS A 127 -0.45 11.12 6.43
N ILE A 128 -1.04 10.17 7.15
CA ILE A 128 -1.33 8.83 6.65
C ILE A 128 -2.83 8.76 6.42
N TRP A 129 -3.22 8.33 5.22
CA TRP A 129 -4.58 8.02 4.88
C TRP A 129 -4.69 6.57 4.43
N ILE A 130 -5.58 5.82 5.07
CA ILE A 130 -5.90 4.45 4.73
C ILE A 130 -7.37 4.46 4.33
N ASP A 131 -7.63 4.23 3.05
CA ASP A 131 -8.96 4.17 2.46
C ASP A 131 -9.36 2.72 2.18
N VAL A 132 -10.59 2.36 2.56
CA VAL A 132 -11.00 0.99 2.86
C VAL A 132 -11.43 0.23 1.60
N ALA A 133 -10.88 -0.97 1.39
CA ALA A 133 -11.67 -2.10 0.89
C ALA A 133 -11.28 -3.39 1.64
N PHE A 134 -12.19 -3.85 2.51
CA PHE A 134 -12.25 -5.14 3.21
C PHE A 134 -11.13 -5.52 4.21
N VAL A 135 -11.39 -5.24 5.50
CA VAL A 135 -10.90 -6.07 6.61
C VAL A 135 -11.79 -7.31 6.69
N ILE A 136 -11.34 -8.46 6.17
CA ILE A 136 -11.96 -9.75 6.50
C ILE A 136 -11.37 -10.17 7.85
N MET A 137 -12.04 -9.82 8.95
CA MET A 137 -11.91 -10.63 10.16
C MET A 137 -12.51 -11.99 9.82
N MET A 138 -11.66 -13.03 9.67
CA MET A 138 -12.19 -14.39 9.67
C MET A 138 -12.76 -14.67 11.05
N THR A 139 -14.07 -14.53 11.18
CA THR A 139 -14.85 -15.14 12.26
C THR A 139 -14.64 -16.65 12.17
N GLY A 140 -14.00 -17.23 13.18
CA GLY A 140 -13.87 -18.67 13.30
C GLY A 140 -15.21 -19.31 13.60
N SER A 141 -15.53 -20.37 12.86
CA SER A 141 -16.36 -21.49 13.31
C SER A 141 -15.47 -22.52 14.00
#